data_AF-A0A962SED3-F1
#
_entry.id   AF-A0A962SED3-F1
#
_cell.length_a   1.000
_cell.length_b   1.000
_cell.length_c   1.000
_cell.angle_alpha   90.00
_cell.angle_beta   90.00
_cell.angle_gamma   90.00
#
_symmetry.space_group_name_H-M   'P 1'
#
loop_
_entity.id
_entity.type
_entity.pdbx_description
1 polymer ?
#
loop_
_entity_poly.entity_id
_entity_poly.type
_entity_poly.pdbx_seq_one_letter_code
_entity_poly.pdbx_strand_id
1 'polypeptide(L)'
;MHKLIEQLQRYHAEKARVLADLQSLNGSLAETDDPSAVLLQLTEILQGFDGSAETEHHHNEELILAELRKTDAPIHRRVEEITGDHKAFSKILARLLDQLEENQDDLQLISSEISEFIKNYEDHANTE
;
A
#
# COMPACT_ATOMS: atom_id res chain seq x y z
N MET A 1 10.60 4.73 -23.24
CA MET A 1 10.75 5.01 -21.80
C MET A 1 11.62 3.90 -21.22
N HIS A 2 12.39 4.12 -20.15
CA HIS A 2 13.25 3.05 -19.60
C HIS A 2 12.36 1.92 -19.04
N LYS A 3 12.73 0.66 -19.24
CA LYS A 3 11.88 -0.50 -18.88
C LYS A 3 11.44 -0.48 -17.42
N LEU A 4 12.34 -0.14 -16.50
CA LEU A 4 12.03 -0.04 -15.06
C LEU A 4 10.96 1.02 -14.78
N ILE A 5 11.01 2.17 -15.45
CA ILE A 5 10.02 3.24 -15.30
C ILE A 5 8.65 2.79 -15.83
N GLU A 6 8.62 2.04 -16.94
CA GLU A 6 7.37 1.44 -17.43
C GLU A 6 6.79 0.40 -16.46
N GLN A 7 7.64 -0.35 -15.76
CA GLN A 7 7.22 -1.32 -14.75
C GLN A 7 6.63 -0.62 -13.52
N LEU A 8 7.28 0.43 -12.99
CA LEU A 8 6.75 1.24 -11.90
C LEU A 8 5.37 1.81 -12.24
N GLN A 9 5.24 2.47 -13.39
CA GLN A 9 3.97 3.09 -13.79
C GLN A 9 2.83 2.08 -13.91
N ARG A 10 3.10 0.89 -14.45
CA ARG A 10 2.09 -0.17 -14.54
C ARG A 10 1.69 -0.66 -13.16
N TYR A 11 2.67 -0.87 -12.29
CA TYR A 11 2.44 -1.32 -10.93
C TYR A 11 1.61 -0.30 -10.14
N HIS A 12 1.94 0.99 -10.15
CA HIS A 12 1.14 2.02 -9.48
C HIS A 12 -0.27 2.12 -10.07
N ALA A 13 -0.43 1.99 -11.38
CA ALA A 13 -1.76 1.99 -12.01
C ALA A 13 -2.61 0.80 -11.59
N GLU A 14 -2.01 -0.37 -11.37
CA GLU A 14 -2.68 -1.55 -10.84
C GLU A 14 -3.02 -1.36 -9.35
N LYS A 15 -2.05 -0.92 -8.54
CA LYS A 15 -2.26 -0.65 -7.10
C LYS A 15 -3.31 0.42 -6.83
N ALA A 16 -3.39 1.46 -7.65
CA ALA A 16 -4.44 2.47 -7.54
C ALA A 16 -5.85 1.86 -7.68
N ARG A 17 -6.03 0.82 -8.50
CA ARG A 17 -7.32 0.11 -8.60
C ARG A 17 -7.61 -0.69 -7.34
N VAL A 18 -6.60 -1.41 -6.84
CA VAL A 18 -6.73 -2.18 -5.59
C VAL A 18 -7.04 -1.27 -4.41
N LEU A 19 -6.41 -0.10 -4.32
CA LEU A 19 -6.69 0.90 -3.29
C LEU A 19 -8.10 1.47 -3.41
N ALA A 20 -8.59 1.71 -4.63
CA ALA A 20 -9.97 2.15 -4.85
C ALA A 20 -10.99 1.07 -4.43
N ASP A 21 -10.72 -0.19 -4.74
CA ASP A 21 -11.56 -1.32 -4.30
C ASP A 21 -11.55 -1.44 -2.77
N LEU A 22 -10.37 -1.33 -2.14
CA LEU A 22 -10.22 -1.33 -0.69
C LEU A 22 -10.97 -0.17 -0.04
N GLN A 23 -10.88 1.04 -0.60
CA GLN A 23 -11.60 2.23 -0.11
C GLN A 23 -13.11 2.05 -0.20
N SER A 24 -13.60 1.52 -1.32
CA SER A 24 -15.04 1.27 -1.53
C SER A 24 -15.56 0.22 -0.55
N LEU A 25 -14.82 -0.85 -0.36
CA LEU A 25 -15.18 -1.93 0.55
C LEU A 25 -15.17 -1.45 2.01
N ASN A 26 -14.15 -0.65 2.38
CA ASN A 26 -14.05 -0.04 3.70
C ASN A 26 -15.24 0.89 3.99
N GLY A 27 -15.67 1.68 3.02
CA GLY A 27 -16.87 2.54 3.15
C GLY A 27 -18.16 1.74 3.39
N SER A 28 -18.21 0.48 2.94
CA SER A 28 -19.38 -0.38 3.11
C SER A 28 -19.52 -0.95 4.53
N LEU A 29 -18.49 -0.88 5.38
CA LEU A 29 -18.54 -1.36 6.77
C LEU A 29 -19.62 -0.64 7.59
N ALA A 30 -19.86 0.64 7.33
CA ALA A 30 -20.84 1.45 8.05
C ALA A 30 -22.29 1.24 7.57
N GLU A 31 -22.48 0.58 6.42
CA GLU A 31 -23.77 0.45 5.73
C GLU A 31 -24.34 -0.98 5.80
N THR A 32 -23.58 -1.95 6.31
CA THR A 32 -23.97 -3.36 6.36
C THR A 32 -24.44 -3.79 7.75
N ASP A 33 -25.53 -4.56 7.80
CA ASP A 33 -26.05 -5.17 9.03
C ASP A 33 -25.20 -6.39 9.48
N ASP A 34 -24.49 -7.03 8.55
CA ASP A 34 -23.54 -8.12 8.80
C ASP A 34 -22.19 -7.78 8.14
N PRO A 35 -21.17 -7.36 8.93
CA PRO A 35 -19.88 -6.96 8.40
C PRO A 35 -18.96 -8.14 8.05
N SER A 36 -19.27 -9.37 8.43
CA SER A 36 -18.33 -10.50 8.32
C SER A 36 -17.87 -10.76 6.88
N ALA A 37 -18.76 -10.62 5.90
CA ALA A 37 -18.40 -10.78 4.48
C ALA A 37 -17.50 -9.64 3.97
N VAL A 38 -17.74 -8.41 4.44
CA VAL A 38 -16.92 -7.23 4.09
C VAL A 38 -15.54 -7.36 4.72
N LEU A 39 -15.46 -7.74 6.00
CA LEU A 39 -14.20 -7.97 6.71
C LEU A 39 -13.37 -9.08 6.07
N LEU A 40 -13.99 -10.19 5.64
CA LEU A 40 -13.29 -11.26 4.93
C LEU A 40 -12.64 -10.74 3.64
N GLN A 41 -13.39 -9.98 2.82
CA GLN A 41 -12.86 -9.42 1.59
C GLN A 41 -11.78 -8.35 1.84
N LEU A 42 -11.90 -7.55 2.91
CA LEU A 42 -10.87 -6.59 3.31
C LEU A 42 -9.57 -7.34 3.65
N THR A 43 -9.66 -8.41 4.43
CA THR A 43 -8.53 -9.27 4.77
C THR A 43 -7.87 -9.86 3.53
N GLU A 44 -8.65 -10.41 2.59
CA GLU A 44 -8.12 -10.99 1.34
C GLU A 44 -7.36 -9.95 0.50
N ILE A 45 -7.91 -8.74 0.34
CA ILE A 45 -7.26 -7.66 -0.39
C ILE A 45 -5.97 -7.25 0.31
N LEU A 46 -6.00 -7.03 1.62
CA LEU A 46 -4.84 -6.62 2.42
C LEU A 46 -3.73 -7.67 2.41
N GLN A 47 -4.06 -8.97 2.52
CA GLN A 47 -3.06 -10.04 2.38
C GLN A 47 -2.40 -10.06 1.00
N GLY A 48 -3.11 -9.61 -0.03
CA GLY A 48 -2.57 -9.43 -1.38
C GLY A 48 -1.57 -8.29 -1.53
N PHE A 49 -1.40 -7.42 -0.53
CA PHE A 49 -0.41 -6.33 -0.61
C PHE A 49 1.03 -6.82 -0.44
N ASP A 50 1.32 -7.81 0.41
CA ASP A 50 2.70 -8.27 0.67
C ASP A 50 3.11 -9.42 -0.27
N GLY A 51 2.92 -9.19 -1.57
CA GLY A 51 3.10 -10.20 -2.62
C GLY A 51 4.43 -10.10 -3.39
N SER A 52 4.65 -11.05 -4.30
CA SER A 52 5.82 -11.04 -5.20
C SER A 52 5.90 -9.78 -6.07
N ALA A 53 4.75 -9.22 -6.47
CA ALA A 53 4.69 -7.98 -7.23
C ALA A 53 5.19 -6.77 -6.41
N GLU A 54 4.85 -6.70 -5.12
CA GLU A 54 5.36 -5.67 -4.19
C GLU A 54 6.87 -5.79 -4.02
N THR A 55 7.36 -7.02 -3.87
CA THR A 55 8.80 -7.28 -3.74
C THR A 55 9.56 -6.88 -5.01
N GLU A 56 9.01 -7.19 -6.20
CA GLU A 56 9.60 -6.77 -7.47
C GLU A 56 9.57 -5.24 -7.63
N HIS A 57 8.47 -4.59 -7.22
CA HIS A 57 8.33 -3.14 -7.23
C HIS A 57 9.41 -2.45 -6.39
N HIS A 58 9.53 -2.83 -5.11
CA HIS A 58 10.56 -2.28 -4.22
C HIS A 58 11.97 -2.51 -4.76
N HIS A 59 12.24 -3.69 -5.33
CA HIS A 59 13.54 -3.98 -5.95
C HIS A 59 13.84 -3.05 -7.12
N ASN A 60 12.86 -2.78 -7.98
CA ASN A 60 13.02 -1.86 -9.11
C ASN A 60 13.32 -0.44 -8.66
N GLU A 61 12.68 0.02 -7.58
CA GLU A 61 12.92 1.35 -6.99
C GLU A 61 14.32 1.47 -6.41
N GLU A 62 14.80 0.45 -5.71
CA GLU A 62 16.17 0.40 -5.20
C GLU A 62 17.20 0.47 -6.34
N LEU A 63 16.96 -0.24 -7.46
CA LEU A 63 17.82 -0.17 -8.64
C LEU A 63 17.83 1.23 -9.25
N ILE A 64 16.67 1.86 -9.39
CA ILE A 64 16.55 3.22 -9.93
C ILE A 64 17.27 4.22 -9.01
N LEU A 65 17.03 4.15 -7.70
CA LEU A 65 17.67 5.02 -6.72
C LEU A 65 19.21 4.85 -6.72
N ALA A 66 19.70 3.61 -6.87
CA ALA A 66 21.13 3.35 -6.99
C ALA A 66 21.74 3.98 -8.24
N GLU A 67 21.04 3.97 -9.39
CA GLU A 67 21.52 4.65 -10.59
C GLU A 67 21.45 6.18 -10.47
N LEU A 68 20.38 6.73 -9.86
CA LEU A 68 20.26 8.16 -9.62
C LEU A 68 21.42 8.69 -8.74
N ARG A 69 21.81 7.93 -7.71
CA ARG A 69 22.92 8.27 -6.81
C ARG A 69 24.30 8.30 -7.50
N LYS A 70 24.44 7.67 -8.67
CA LYS A 70 25.68 7.75 -9.48
C LYS A 70 25.75 9.02 -10.32
N THR A 71 24.67 9.79 -10.39
CA THR A 71 24.62 11.06 -11.13
C THR A 71 24.91 12.25 -10.22
N ASP A 72 25.30 13.38 -10.81
CA ASP A 72 25.45 14.64 -10.08
C ASP A 72 24.10 15.38 -9.87
N ALA A 73 22.98 14.75 -10.24
CA ALA A 73 21.66 15.37 -10.10
C ALA A 73 21.24 15.41 -8.62
N PRO A 74 20.65 16.52 -8.15
CA PRO A 74 20.08 16.56 -6.80
C PRO A 74 18.91 15.58 -6.72
N ILE A 75 18.95 14.69 -5.72
CA ILE A 75 17.87 13.76 -5.42
C ILE A 75 17.01 14.38 -4.31
N HIS A 76 15.69 14.38 -4.50
CA HIS A 76 14.78 14.89 -3.48
C HIS A 76 14.82 13.96 -2.26
N ARG A 77 14.90 14.52 -1.05
CA ARG A 77 15.00 13.76 0.21
C ARG A 77 13.95 12.66 0.33
N ARG A 78 12.71 12.94 -0.08
CA ARG A 78 11.62 11.97 0.00
C ARG A 78 11.87 10.72 -0.88
N VAL A 79 12.52 10.89 -2.03
CA VAL A 79 12.95 9.77 -2.89
C VAL A 79 14.05 8.94 -2.21
N GLU A 80 14.89 9.55 -1.37
CA GLU A 80 15.87 8.80 -0.57
C GLU A 80 15.26 8.03 0.59
N GLU A 81 14.05 8.40 1.02
CA GLU A 81 13.34 7.83 2.17
C GLU A 81 12.33 6.74 1.78
N ILE A 82 12.10 6.51 0.47
CA ILE A 82 11.16 5.51 -0.08
C ILE A 82 11.30 4.12 0.56
N THR A 83 12.53 3.60 0.71
CA THR A 83 12.77 2.29 1.34
C THR A 83 12.35 2.24 2.82
N GLY A 84 12.35 3.39 3.49
CA GLY A 84 11.85 3.52 4.87
C GLY A 84 10.33 3.39 4.93
N ASP A 85 9.63 3.94 3.95
CA ASP A 85 8.17 3.84 3.82
C ASP A 85 7.73 2.38 3.62
N HIS A 86 8.42 1.61 2.75
CA HIS A 86 8.11 0.19 2.52
C HIS A 86 8.08 -0.62 3.82
N LYS A 87 9.08 -0.43 4.69
CA LYS A 87 9.14 -1.11 6.00
C LYS A 87 8.04 -0.66 6.94
N ALA A 88 7.61 0.60 6.85
CA ALA A 88 6.49 1.09 7.65
C ALA A 88 5.18 0.48 7.16
N PHE A 89 4.97 0.37 5.85
CA PHE A 89 3.80 -0.28 5.26
C PHE A 89 3.67 -1.73 5.67
N SER A 90 4.73 -2.54 5.58
CA SER A 90 4.67 -3.95 6.01
C SER A 90 4.26 -4.09 7.49
N LYS A 91 4.70 -3.17 8.36
CA LYS A 91 4.32 -3.17 9.78
C LYS A 91 2.86 -2.78 10.00
N ILE A 92 2.39 -1.74 9.32
CA ILE A 92 0.99 -1.30 9.41
C ILE A 92 0.09 -2.40 8.88
N LEU A 93 0.45 -3.01 7.75
CA LEU A 93 -0.30 -4.11 7.14
C LEU A 93 -0.39 -5.32 8.07
N ALA A 94 0.73 -5.75 8.66
CA ALA A 94 0.72 -6.84 9.63
C ALA A 94 -0.20 -6.54 10.82
N ARG A 95 -0.11 -5.33 11.40
CA ARG A 95 -0.98 -4.92 12.51
C ARG A 95 -2.47 -4.93 12.11
N LEU A 96 -2.80 -4.43 10.91
CA LEU A 96 -4.16 -4.41 10.39
C LEU A 96 -4.72 -5.83 10.23
N LEU A 97 -3.90 -6.76 9.70
CA LEU A 97 -4.30 -8.16 9.55
C LEU A 97 -4.53 -8.83 10.91
N ASP A 98 -3.64 -8.60 11.88
CA ASP A 98 -3.81 -9.11 13.24
C ASP A 98 -5.12 -8.58 13.87
N GLN A 99 -5.45 -7.30 13.68
CA GLN A 99 -6.70 -6.72 14.17
C GLN A 99 -7.94 -7.33 13.51
N LEU A 100 -7.90 -7.56 12.21
CA LEU A 100 -9.00 -8.19 11.46
C LEU A 100 -9.24 -9.65 11.88
N GLU A 101 -8.20 -10.36 12.32
CA GLU A 101 -8.27 -11.73 12.82
C GLU A 101 -8.72 -11.80 14.29
N GLU A 102 -8.18 -10.93 15.17
CA GLU A 102 -8.34 -11.04 16.62
C GLU A 102 -9.48 -10.18 17.20
N ASN A 103 -9.85 -9.06 16.57
CA ASN A 103 -10.75 -8.07 17.17
C ASN A 103 -11.64 -7.35 16.14
N GLN A 104 -12.75 -8.01 15.77
CA GLN A 104 -13.75 -7.46 14.83
C GLN A 104 -14.79 -6.55 15.52
N ASP A 105 -14.68 -6.32 16.82
CA ASP A 105 -15.70 -5.63 17.60
C ASP A 105 -15.64 -4.10 17.45
N ASP A 106 -14.51 -3.54 16.99
CA ASP A 106 -14.33 -2.10 16.76
C ASP A 106 -14.16 -1.78 15.26
N LEU A 107 -15.25 -1.92 14.52
CA LEU A 107 -15.32 -1.62 13.08
C LEU A 107 -14.92 -0.18 12.75
N GLN A 108 -15.14 0.76 13.68
CA GLN A 108 -14.78 2.16 13.47
C GLN A 108 -13.26 2.35 13.51
N LEU A 109 -12.57 1.70 14.45
CA LEU A 109 -11.11 1.70 14.50
C LEU A 109 -10.52 1.05 13.24
N ILE A 110 -11.01 -0.16 12.87
CA ILE A 110 -10.57 -0.86 11.66
C ILE A 110 -10.73 0.04 10.42
N SER A 111 -11.91 0.65 10.27
CA SER A 111 -12.19 1.53 9.14
C SER A 111 -11.27 2.74 9.10
N SER A 112 -10.92 3.30 10.26
CA SER A 112 -9.99 4.43 10.36
C SER A 112 -8.57 4.02 9.97
N GLU A 113 -8.08 2.88 10.48
CA GLU A 113 -6.74 2.39 10.19
C GLU A 113 -6.57 2.01 8.71
N ILE A 114 -7.59 1.40 8.09
CA ILE A 114 -7.59 1.11 6.64
C ILE A 114 -7.56 2.42 5.83
N SER A 115 -8.33 3.43 6.22
CA SER A 115 -8.31 4.74 5.55
C SER A 115 -6.95 5.42 5.65
N GLU A 116 -6.29 5.31 6.81
CA GLU A 116 -4.94 5.82 7.01
C GLU A 116 -3.91 5.05 6.18
N PHE A 117 -4.02 3.72 6.10
CA PHE A 117 -3.18 2.88 5.24
C PHE A 117 -3.30 3.29 3.77
N ILE A 118 -4.52 3.45 3.25
CA ILE A 118 -4.78 3.87 1.87
C ILE A 118 -4.12 5.21 1.59
N LYS A 119 -4.38 6.21 2.46
CA LYS A 119 -3.82 7.55 2.30
C LYS A 119 -2.28 7.54 2.29
N ASN A 120 -1.67 6.81 3.22
CA ASN A 120 -0.21 6.74 3.29
C ASN A 120 0.37 6.10 2.02
N TYR A 121 -0.28 5.07 1.46
CA TYR A 121 0.14 4.44 0.21
C TYR A 121 -0.01 5.38 -0.99
N GLU A 122 -1.10 6.15 -1.07
CA GLU A 122 -1.29 7.17 -2.11
C GLU A 122 -0.24 8.29 -2.02
N ASP A 123 0.07 8.77 -0.81
CA ASP A 123 1.11 9.79 -0.60
C ASP A 123 2.51 9.30 -1.00
N HIS A 124 2.78 8.00 -0.80
CA HIS A 124 3.99 7.34 -1.25
C HIS A 124 4.06 7.22 -2.78
N ALA A 125 3.02 6.67 -3.41
CA ALA A 125 2.97 6.53 -4.87
C ALA A 125 3.00 7.88 -5.62
N ASN A 126 2.53 8.97 -5.00
CA ASN A 126 2.62 10.32 -5.58
C ASN A 126 4.01 10.96 -5.44
N THR A 127 4.82 10.46 -4.51
CA THR A 127 6.20 10.90 -4.30
C THR A 127 7.14 10.26 -5.32
N GLU A 128 6.90 9.00 -5.65
CA GLU A 128 7.64 8.16 -6.60
C GLU A 128 7.53 8.64 -8.05
#